data_AF-A0A3N9NM15-F1
#
_entry.id   AF-A0A3N9NM15-F1
#
_cell.length_a   1.000
_cell.length_b   1.000
_cell.length_c   1.000
_cell.angle_alpha   90.00
_cell.angle_beta   90.00
_cell.angle_gamma   90.00
#
_symmetry.space_group_name_H-M   'P 1'
#
loop_
_entity.id
_entity.type
_entity.pdbx_description
1 polymer ?
#
loop_
_entity_poly.entity_id
_entity_poly.type
_entity_poly.pdbx_seq_one_letter_code
_entity_poly.pdbx_strand_id
1 'polypeptide(L)'
;MSIDRSRFCLNRIIYPGLDLEKFFMLTKELGLSSVELRNDLPGEQILDGMAPEEAKALADTHGIRILTINAVQHFNLGAVLDTVCANVKTMLKTAAAIGCYGIVLCPHNDVKDTRTPEQ
;
A
#
# COMPACT_ATOMS: atom_id res chain seq x y z
N MET A 1 -15.20 -23.81 9.97
CA MET A 1 -15.55 -22.47 9.44
C MET A 1 -14.95 -22.38 8.04
N SER A 2 -15.74 -22.09 7.00
CA SER A 2 -15.25 -21.90 5.64
C SER A 2 -15.27 -20.40 5.31
N ILE A 3 -14.11 -19.82 5.01
CA ILE A 3 -13.98 -18.44 4.54
C ILE A 3 -13.67 -18.52 3.05
N ASP A 4 -14.46 -17.82 2.24
CA ASP A 4 -14.23 -17.74 0.79
C ASP A 4 -12.82 -17.18 0.50
N ARG A 5 -12.08 -17.84 -0.40
CA ARG A 5 -10.68 -17.46 -0.70
C ARG A 5 -10.54 -16.05 -1.26
N SER A 6 -11.56 -15.55 -1.97
CA SER A 6 -11.58 -14.18 -2.53
C SER A 6 -11.57 -13.09 -1.45
N ARG A 7 -11.82 -13.46 -0.19
CA ARG A 7 -11.74 -12.55 0.97
C ARG A 7 -10.34 -12.43 1.54
N PHE A 8 -9.38 -13.23 1.10
CA PHE A 8 -7.99 -13.09 1.49
C PHE A 8 -7.26 -12.12 0.56
N CYS A 9 -6.35 -11.37 1.13
CA CYS A 9 -5.51 -10.40 0.46
C CYS A 9 -4.06 -10.61 0.89
N LEU A 10 -3.12 -10.51 -0.06
CA LEU A 10 -1.70 -10.69 0.22
C LEU A 10 -1.02 -9.33 0.40
N ASN A 11 -0.44 -9.09 1.57
CA ASN A 11 0.34 -7.89 1.82
C ASN A 11 1.76 -8.08 1.27
N ARG A 12 2.27 -7.12 0.49
CA ARG A 12 3.56 -7.22 -0.20
C ARG A 12 4.77 -7.41 0.73
N ILE A 13 4.63 -7.09 2.02
CA ILE A 13 5.69 -7.33 3.02
C ILE A 13 6.10 -8.81 3.14
N ILE A 14 5.24 -9.74 2.69
CA ILE A 14 5.53 -11.17 2.76
C ILE A 14 6.80 -11.56 1.99
N TYR A 15 7.17 -10.80 0.95
CA TYR A 15 8.39 -11.01 0.19
C TYR A 15 8.96 -9.67 -0.34
N PRO A 16 9.73 -8.93 0.48
CA PRO A 16 10.18 -7.57 0.14
C PRO A 16 11.08 -7.45 -1.08
N GLY A 17 11.83 -8.49 -1.43
CA GLY A 17 12.75 -8.52 -2.57
C GLY A 17 12.11 -9.00 -3.88
N LEU A 18 10.81 -9.31 -3.89
CA LEU A 18 10.11 -9.78 -5.08
C LEU A 18 9.59 -8.58 -5.87
N ASP A 19 9.94 -8.53 -7.15
CA ASP A 19 9.40 -7.51 -8.07
C ASP A 19 7.88 -7.62 -8.20
N LEU A 20 7.26 -6.52 -8.62
CA LEU A 20 5.80 -6.36 -8.62
C LEU A 20 5.08 -7.42 -9.49
N GLU A 21 5.63 -7.74 -10.66
CA GLU A 21 5.06 -8.75 -11.55
C GLU A 21 5.10 -10.14 -10.93
N LYS A 22 6.27 -10.55 -10.42
CA LYS A 22 6.40 -11.85 -9.75
C LYS A 22 5.53 -11.93 -8.50
N PHE A 23 5.33 -10.83 -7.79
CA PHE A 23 4.42 -10.77 -6.66
C PHE A 23 2.95 -10.98 -7.07
N PHE A 24 2.51 -10.42 -8.20
CA PHE A 24 1.18 -10.68 -8.76
C PHE A 24 1.02 -12.12 -9.24
N MET A 25 2.05 -12.68 -9.89
CA MET A 25 2.09 -14.10 -10.26
C MET A 25 1.96 -15.01 -9.04
N LEU A 26 2.76 -14.78 -8.00
CA LEU A 26 2.69 -15.52 -6.74
C LEU A 26 1.29 -15.46 -6.12
N THR A 27 0.67 -14.28 -6.10
CA THR A 27 -0.70 -14.10 -5.57
C THR A 27 -1.70 -14.98 -6.33
N LYS A 28 -1.57 -15.06 -7.66
CA LYS A 28 -2.42 -15.92 -8.50
C LYS A 28 -2.14 -17.42 -8.29
N GLU A 29 -0.87 -17.82 -8.17
CA GLU A 29 -0.49 -19.21 -7.86
C GLU A 29 -1.06 -19.69 -6.53
N LEU A 30 -1.20 -18.78 -5.56
CA LEU A 30 -1.88 -19.02 -4.30
C LEU A 30 -3.42 -19.02 -4.43
N GLY A 31 -3.97 -18.86 -5.63
CA GLY A 31 -5.42 -18.79 -5.86
C GLY A 31 -6.08 -17.58 -5.19
N LEU A 32 -5.35 -16.48 -5.06
CA LEU A 32 -5.82 -15.19 -4.54
C LEU A 32 -5.92 -14.16 -5.67
N SER A 33 -6.66 -13.09 -5.43
CA SER A 33 -6.93 -12.04 -6.44
C SER A 33 -6.84 -10.63 -5.86
N SER A 34 -6.22 -10.46 -4.69
CA SER A 34 -6.16 -9.18 -4.00
C SER A 34 -4.83 -8.99 -3.29
N VAL A 35 -4.30 -7.78 -3.39
CA VAL A 35 -3.00 -7.41 -2.81
C VAL A 35 -3.06 -6.06 -2.10
N GLU A 36 -2.13 -5.89 -1.16
CA GLU A 36 -1.78 -4.59 -0.58
C GLU A 36 -0.34 -4.25 -0.95
N LEU A 37 -0.13 -3.04 -1.48
CA LEU A 37 1.18 -2.52 -1.83
C LEU A 37 1.78 -1.74 -0.66
N ARG A 38 3.08 -1.45 -0.77
CA ARG A 38 3.88 -0.85 0.28
C ARG A 38 4.86 0.19 -0.25
N ASN A 39 5.08 1.29 0.49
CA ASN A 39 6.05 2.34 0.19
C ASN A 39 7.34 2.24 1.01
N ASP A 40 7.48 1.23 1.85
CA ASP A 40 8.59 1.04 2.81
C ASP A 40 9.38 -0.26 2.54
N LEU A 41 9.32 -0.77 1.31
CA LEU A 41 10.12 -1.90 0.85
C LEU A 41 11.50 -1.43 0.37
N PRO A 42 12.51 -2.31 0.28
CA PRO A 42 13.82 -1.95 -0.29
C PRO A 42 13.67 -1.29 -1.67
N GLY A 43 14.27 -0.11 -1.84
CA GLY A 43 14.10 0.72 -3.03
C GLY A 43 12.97 1.74 -2.95
N GLU A 44 12.11 1.66 -1.91
CA GLU A 44 11.09 2.64 -1.47
C GLU A 44 10.08 3.10 -2.53
N GLN A 45 9.97 2.37 -3.64
CA GLN A 45 9.02 2.67 -4.71
C GLN A 45 7.84 1.71 -4.66
N ILE A 46 6.63 2.26 -4.56
CA ILE A 46 5.37 1.50 -4.49
C ILE A 46 5.22 0.55 -5.71
N LEU A 47 5.72 1.00 -6.86
CA LEU A 47 5.52 0.39 -8.18
C LEU A 47 6.84 -0.06 -8.85
N ASP A 48 7.94 -0.18 -8.10
CA ASP A 48 9.24 -0.62 -8.62
C ASP A 48 9.76 0.17 -9.84
N GLY A 49 9.42 1.46 -9.93
CA GLY A 49 9.82 2.33 -11.05
C GLY A 49 8.92 2.27 -12.28
N MET A 50 7.88 1.43 -12.29
CA MET A 50 6.87 1.41 -13.35
C MET A 50 6.05 2.69 -13.36
N ALA A 51 5.60 3.09 -14.56
CA ALA A 51 4.55 4.10 -14.66
C ALA A 51 3.24 3.54 -14.04
N PRO A 52 2.41 4.36 -13.40
CA PRO A 52 1.15 3.90 -12.82
C PRO A 52 0.23 3.16 -13.80
N GLU A 53 0.20 3.60 -15.06
CA GLU A 53 -0.60 2.97 -16.12
C GLU A 53 -0.09 1.57 -16.47
N GLU A 54 1.22 1.35 -16.46
CA GLU A 54 1.85 0.04 -16.66
C GLU A 54 1.53 -0.89 -15.49
N ALA A 55 1.67 -0.41 -14.26
CA ALA A 55 1.33 -1.18 -13.07
C ALA A 55 -0.17 -1.55 -13.02
N LYS A 56 -1.05 -0.65 -13.48
CA LYS A 56 -2.49 -0.93 -13.62
C LYS A 56 -2.74 -2.04 -14.65
N ALA A 57 -2.16 -1.91 -15.84
CA ALA A 57 -2.32 -2.91 -16.90
C ALA A 57 -1.77 -4.28 -16.48
N LEU A 58 -0.68 -4.30 -15.72
CA LEU A 58 -0.11 -5.49 -15.14
C LEU A 58 -1.08 -6.14 -14.14
N ALA A 59 -1.63 -5.36 -13.20
CA ALA A 59 -2.63 -5.86 -12.27
C ALA A 59 -3.85 -6.47 -12.99
N ASP A 60 -4.35 -5.80 -14.04
CA ASP A 60 -5.47 -6.30 -14.85
C ASP A 60 -5.13 -7.61 -15.57
N THR A 61 -3.94 -7.70 -16.16
CA THR A 61 -3.44 -8.90 -16.85
C THR A 61 -3.41 -10.12 -15.92
N HIS A 62 -3.05 -9.92 -14.65
CA HIS A 62 -3.02 -10.98 -13.65
C HIS A 62 -4.34 -11.17 -12.90
N GLY A 63 -5.37 -10.34 -13.14
CA GLY A 63 -6.64 -10.39 -12.42
C GLY A 63 -6.52 -9.98 -10.94
N ILE A 64 -5.59 -9.08 -10.64
CA ILE A 64 -5.25 -8.62 -9.29
C ILE A 64 -5.99 -7.32 -8.97
N ARG A 65 -6.64 -7.30 -7.81
CA ARG A 65 -7.20 -6.08 -7.20
C ARG A 65 -6.22 -5.50 -6.19
N ILE A 66 -5.82 -4.26 -6.40
CA ILE A 66 -4.99 -3.53 -5.43
C ILE A 66 -5.93 -2.89 -4.40
N LEU A 67 -5.93 -3.40 -3.17
CA LEU A 67 -6.85 -2.94 -2.14
C LEU A 67 -6.32 -1.73 -1.39
N THR A 68 -5.05 -1.74 -1.01
CA THR A 68 -4.47 -0.64 -0.24
C THR A 68 -3.03 -0.34 -0.65
N ILE A 69 -2.60 0.89 -0.39
CA ILE A 69 -1.18 1.25 -0.27
C ILE A 69 -0.90 1.52 1.21
N ASN A 70 0.12 0.85 1.75
CA ASN A 70 0.63 1.04 3.10
C ASN A 70 1.97 1.80 3.03
N ALA A 71 2.25 2.84 3.82
CA ALA A 71 1.28 3.65 4.56
C ALA A 71 1.78 5.10 4.64
N VAL A 72 0.85 6.02 4.87
CA VAL A 72 1.17 7.36 5.34
C VAL A 72 1.33 7.30 6.85
N GLN A 73 2.50 7.68 7.35
CA GLN A 73 2.82 7.68 8.77
C GLN A 73 2.51 9.03 9.42
N HIS A 74 2.31 9.04 10.73
CA HIS A 74 2.21 10.24 11.57
C HIS A 74 1.05 11.17 11.19
N PHE A 75 -0.06 10.64 10.67
CA PHE A 75 -1.18 11.49 10.21
C PHE A 75 -1.81 12.35 11.32
N ASN A 76 -1.67 11.94 12.58
CA ASN A 76 -2.17 12.63 13.75
C ASN A 76 -1.10 13.50 14.43
N LEU A 77 0.06 13.73 13.83
CA LEU A 77 1.12 14.56 14.42
C LEU A 77 1.08 15.97 13.81
N GLY A 78 0.54 16.93 14.56
CA GLY A 78 0.38 18.32 14.12
C GLY A 78 1.68 18.96 13.61
N ALA A 79 2.82 18.65 14.23
CA ALA A 79 4.13 19.20 13.86
C ALA A 79 4.59 18.87 12.43
N VAL A 80 4.02 17.83 11.80
CA VAL A 80 4.37 17.40 10.43
C VAL A 80 3.16 17.35 9.50
N LEU A 81 2.03 17.92 9.91
CA LEU A 81 0.75 17.76 9.20
C LEU A 81 0.82 18.24 7.75
N ASP A 82 1.51 19.34 7.46
CA ASP A 82 1.66 19.84 6.10
C ASP A 82 2.42 18.86 5.20
N THR A 83 3.52 18.28 5.71
CA THR A 83 4.30 17.25 5.03
C THR A 83 3.46 15.99 4.80
N VAL A 84 2.71 15.57 5.82
CA VAL A 84 1.81 14.42 5.72
C VAL A 84 0.72 14.68 4.68
N CYS A 85 0.09 15.85 4.68
CA CYS A 85 -0.92 16.24 3.69
C CYS A 85 -0.36 16.20 2.26
N ALA A 86 0.88 16.68 2.05
CA ALA A 86 1.54 16.60 0.75
C ALA A 86 1.76 15.14 0.31
N ASN A 87 2.25 14.30 1.22
CA ASN A 87 2.48 12.87 0.97
C ASN A 87 1.18 12.12 0.64
N VAL A 88 0.11 12.40 1.39
CA VAL A 88 -1.23 11.85 1.13
C VAL A 88 -1.70 12.23 -0.28
N LYS A 89 -1.55 13.50 -0.69
CA LYS A 89 -1.93 13.95 -2.04
C LYS A 89 -1.17 13.22 -3.14
N THR A 90 0.14 13.02 -2.96
CA THR A 90 0.95 12.25 -3.92
C THR A 90 0.51 10.80 -3.98
N MET A 91 0.32 10.15 -2.82
CA MET A 91 -0.10 8.76 -2.76
C MET A 91 -1.52 8.56 -3.30
N LEU A 92 -2.43 9.53 -3.11
CA LEU A 92 -3.77 9.52 -3.71
C LEU A 92 -3.73 9.56 -5.24
N LYS A 93 -2.80 10.31 -5.85
CA LYS A 93 -2.62 10.30 -7.31
C LYS A 93 -2.18 8.92 -7.81
N THR A 94 -1.20 8.32 -7.14
CA THR A 94 -0.75 6.95 -7.46
C THR A 94 -1.89 5.95 -7.28
N ALA A 95 -2.60 6.01 -6.15
CA ALA A 95 -3.73 5.14 -5.83
C ALA A 95 -4.83 5.24 -6.89
N ALA A 96 -5.20 6.46 -7.31
CA ALA A 96 -6.19 6.68 -8.35
C ALA A 96 -5.74 6.09 -9.70
N ALA A 97 -4.50 6.31 -10.09
CA ALA A 97 -3.97 5.83 -11.37
C ALA A 97 -3.90 4.29 -11.46
N ILE A 98 -3.61 3.61 -10.34
CA ILE A 98 -3.58 2.14 -10.28
C ILE A 98 -4.92 1.51 -9.87
N GLY A 99 -5.99 2.30 -9.71
CA GLY A 99 -7.29 1.80 -9.26
C GLY A 99 -7.29 1.18 -7.86
N CYS A 100 -6.41 1.65 -6.98
CA CYS A 100 -6.32 1.22 -5.60
C CYS A 100 -7.54 1.67 -4.78
N TYR A 101 -8.10 0.79 -3.95
CA TYR A 101 -9.32 1.09 -3.18
C TYR A 101 -9.08 2.05 -2.00
N GLY A 102 -7.89 2.04 -1.38
CA GLY A 102 -7.62 2.88 -0.21
C GLY A 102 -6.16 3.10 0.11
N ILE A 103 -5.91 3.97 1.08
CA ILE A 103 -4.58 4.25 1.63
C ILE A 103 -4.66 4.05 3.13
N VAL A 104 -3.66 3.37 3.69
CA VAL A 104 -3.55 3.20 5.15
C VAL A 104 -2.90 4.42 5.77
N LEU A 105 -3.54 4.94 6.83
CA LEU A 105 -3.03 6.03 7.66
C LEU A 105 -2.61 5.44 9.01
N CYS A 106 -1.33 5.53 9.34
CA CYS A 106 -0.79 5.06 10.61
C CYS A 106 -0.57 6.25 11.56
N PRO A 107 -1.09 6.20 12.80
CA PRO A 107 -0.84 7.26 13.77
C PRO A 107 0.63 7.27 14.17
N HIS A 108 1.10 8.41 14.65
CA HIS A 108 2.37 8.51 15.33
C HIS A 108 2.35 7.62 16.58
N ASN A 109 3.43 6.86 16.75
CA ASN A 109 3.60 5.89 17.82
C ASN A 109 5.07 5.90 18.25
N ASP A 110 5.39 6.71 19.25
CA ASP A 110 6.73 6.81 19.85
C ASP A 110 6.59 6.78 21.37
N VAL A 111 7.45 6.01 22.04
CA VAL A 111 7.51 5.95 23.51
C VAL A 111 7.95 7.26 24.15
N LYS A 112 8.51 8.18 23.36
CA LYS A 112 8.91 9.53 23.76
C LYS A 112 7.87 10.59 23.41
N ASP A 113 6.70 10.21 22.93
CA ASP A 113 5.64 11.16 22.65
C ASP A 113 5.19 11.85 23.94
N THR A 114 5.35 13.18 23.99
CA THR A 114 5.03 14.02 25.15
C THR A 114 3.71 14.77 24.99
N ARG A 115 2.96 14.49 23.92
CA ARG A 115 1.69 15.15 23.66
C ARG A 115 0.62 14.76 24.68
N THR A 116 -0.25 15.72 24.94
CA THR A 116 -1.46 15.54 25.77
C THR A 116 -2.59 14.92 24.94
N PRO A 117 -3.63 14.33 25.57
CA PRO A 117 -4.80 13.80 24.85
C PRO A 117 -5.51 14.81 23.95
N GLU A 118 -5.36 16.11 24.22
CA GLU A 118 -5.97 17.20 23.47
C GLU A 118 -5.18 17.63 22.21
N GLN A 119 -3.96 17.10 22.01
CA GLN A 119 -3.05 17.41 20.90
C GLN A 119 -2.95 16.28 19.86
#